data_AF-A0A662WT59-F1
#
_entry.id   AF-A0A662WT59-F1
#
_cell.length_a   1.000
_cell.length_b   1.000
_cell.length_c   1.000
_cell.angle_alpha   90.00
_cell.angle_beta   90.00
_cell.angle_gamma   90.00
#
_symmetry.space_group_name_H-M   'P 1'
#
loop_
_entity.id
_entity.type
_entity.pdbx_description
1 polymer ?
#
loop_
_entity_poly.entity_id
_entity_poly.type
_entity_poly.pdbx_seq_one_letter_code
_entity_poly.pdbx_strand_id
1 'polypeptide(L)'
;MLTSSGHVKNEAAEGLYDVRRHNAECLMSSSLLARASSRFPRSLAAASAWSSRARPFASDAKRLNLAVLGTGRMSRIRLTGVQSDPRISIAAVVDAGLTAEQRAELSSQYGTQCFSSVAQAGESLAQQGTAIDGVWIATPTPAHLELVTECAQGGLGREIDAAYDECLKSQVQLFCSFQRRFDPSYAALRAECVDKQSIGKLQSIHTVFRDHPCQPVEFLKTGGDPFHDLAVHDIDYVCDLVGEYPTKVYAHGTSLSTELRELIVMNKASVWLEFPTTGVVCTMDLSRSAEYGYDQRIEVAGERGMLQVLNPSRTAMVQSTKAGIAADTLLHSMQCY
;
A
#
# COMPACT_ATOMS: atom_id res chain seq x y z
N MET A 1 -8.60 -9.82 37.46
CA MET A 1 -9.67 -10.61 38.10
C MET A 1 -11.01 -10.10 37.53
N LEU A 2 -11.60 -10.90 36.63
CA LEU A 2 -13.01 -10.95 36.18
C LEU A 2 -13.76 -9.67 35.68
N THR A 3 -14.00 -9.69 34.36
CA THR A 3 -15.28 -9.47 33.62
C THR A 3 -16.13 -8.20 33.81
N SER A 4 -16.42 -7.52 32.70
CA SER A 4 -17.81 -7.39 32.23
C SER A 4 -17.88 -7.13 30.71
N SER A 5 -18.69 -7.96 30.06
CA SER A 5 -19.14 -7.92 28.68
C SER A 5 -20.23 -6.84 28.50
N GLY A 6 -20.05 -5.92 27.56
CA GLY A 6 -21.08 -4.96 27.16
C GLY A 6 -21.61 -5.29 25.77
N HIS A 7 -22.80 -5.90 25.72
CA HIS A 7 -23.63 -5.99 24.51
C HIS A 7 -24.06 -4.58 24.09
N VAL A 8 -23.76 -4.19 22.84
CA VAL A 8 -24.37 -3.01 22.21
C VAL A 8 -25.57 -3.48 21.40
N LYS A 9 -26.76 -3.05 21.83
CA LYS A 9 -28.01 -3.18 21.08
C LYS A 9 -27.97 -2.23 19.89
N ASN A 10 -28.34 -2.77 18.73
CA ASN A 10 -28.50 -2.04 17.47
C ASN A 10 -29.83 -1.28 17.49
N GLU A 11 -29.78 0.06 17.53
CA GLU A 11 -30.92 0.91 17.16
C GLU A 11 -30.51 1.72 15.93
N ALA A 12 -31.25 1.51 14.84
CA ALA A 12 -31.12 2.27 13.62
C ALA A 12 -31.62 3.71 13.85
N ALA A 13 -30.74 4.68 13.68
CA ALA A 13 -31.10 6.09 13.58
C ALA A 13 -30.33 6.72 12.42
N GLU A 14 -31.06 7.16 11.40
CA GLU A 14 -30.55 8.03 10.35
C GLU A 14 -29.99 9.32 10.98
N GLY A 15 -28.73 9.62 10.73
CA GLY A 15 -28.06 10.83 11.22
C GLY A 15 -27.12 11.41 10.17
N LEU A 16 -27.57 12.44 9.46
CA LEU A 16 -26.71 13.35 8.70
C LEU A 16 -25.83 14.13 9.68
N TYR A 17 -24.50 13.98 9.56
CA TYR A 17 -23.52 14.76 10.33
C TYR A 17 -23.16 16.04 9.55
N ASP A 18 -23.44 17.21 10.12
CA ASP A 18 -23.17 18.53 9.54
C ASP A 18 -21.81 19.08 10.00
N VAL A 19 -20.86 19.19 9.07
CA VAL A 19 -19.44 19.57 9.30
C VAL A 19 -19.21 21.10 9.18
N ARG A 20 -20.24 21.94 9.38
CA ARG A 20 -20.14 23.41 9.15
C ARG A 20 -19.64 24.26 10.33
N ARG A 21 -19.04 23.70 11.39
CA ARG A 21 -18.69 24.48 12.59
C ARG A 21 -17.21 24.62 12.94
N HIS A 22 -16.26 24.36 12.03
CA HIS A 22 -14.83 24.52 12.36
C HIS A 22 -13.97 25.35 11.39
N ASN A 23 -14.53 25.98 10.35
CA ASN A 23 -13.75 26.72 9.34
C ASN A 23 -13.91 28.24 9.36
N ALA A 24 -14.30 28.84 10.50
CA ALA A 24 -14.58 30.28 10.57
C ALA A 24 -13.42 31.17 11.07
N GLU A 25 -12.28 30.61 11.48
CA GLU A 25 -11.20 31.41 12.09
C GLU A 25 -9.82 31.11 11.47
N CYS A 26 -9.67 31.24 10.15
CA CYS A 26 -8.33 31.41 9.55
C CYS A 26 -8.34 32.04 8.15
N LEU A 27 -9.29 32.96 7.88
CA LEU A 27 -9.35 33.73 6.63
C LEU A 27 -9.31 35.23 6.94
N MET A 28 -8.15 35.72 7.38
CA MET A 28 -7.83 37.15 7.38
C MET A 28 -6.32 37.36 7.23
N SER A 29 -5.83 37.44 5.99
CA SER A 29 -4.70 38.28 5.52
C SER A 29 -4.35 37.86 4.08
N SER A 30 -4.96 38.51 3.08
CA SER A 30 -4.34 39.57 2.26
C SER A 30 -3.10 39.08 1.49
N SER A 31 -3.26 38.65 0.23
CA SER A 31 -3.19 39.50 -0.98
C SER A 31 -1.79 40.08 -1.24
N LEU A 32 -1.07 39.50 -2.20
CA LEU A 32 0.11 39.99 -2.96
C LEU A 32 0.57 38.72 -3.74
N LEU A 33 0.59 38.58 -5.06
CA LEU A 33 1.00 39.47 -6.14
C LEU A 33 0.44 38.92 -7.46
N ALA A 34 -0.11 39.82 -8.28
CA ALA A 34 -0.34 39.57 -9.69
C ALA A 34 0.86 40.09 -10.52
N ARG A 35 1.05 39.46 -11.68
CA ARG A 35 1.82 39.89 -12.87
C ARG A 35 3.34 39.64 -12.87
N ALA A 36 3.73 38.61 -13.63
CA ALA A 36 4.86 38.71 -14.54
C ALA A 36 4.61 37.84 -15.79
N SER A 37 4.23 38.50 -16.88
CA SER A 37 4.32 37.99 -18.24
C SER A 37 5.78 37.92 -18.68
N SER A 38 6.22 36.83 -19.33
CA SER A 38 7.03 36.92 -20.57
C SER A 38 7.49 35.55 -21.10
N ARG A 39 7.27 35.38 -22.41
CA ARG A 39 8.19 34.80 -23.41
C ARG A 39 8.59 33.32 -23.28
N PHE A 40 7.91 32.52 -24.11
CA PHE A 40 8.47 31.33 -24.73
C PHE A 40 9.79 31.63 -25.46
N PRO A 41 10.73 30.66 -25.44
CA PRO A 41 11.38 30.25 -26.66
C PRO A 41 11.16 28.77 -26.95
N ARG A 42 10.84 28.49 -28.22
CA ARG A 42 10.88 27.18 -28.85
C ARG A 42 12.33 26.66 -28.85
N SER A 43 12.56 25.46 -28.32
CA SER A 43 13.51 24.52 -28.95
C SER A 43 13.06 23.08 -28.71
N LEU A 44 12.43 22.51 -29.73
CA LEU A 44 12.31 21.08 -29.95
C LEU A 44 13.65 20.61 -30.51
N ALA A 45 14.46 19.88 -29.74
CA ALA A 45 15.41 18.89 -30.23
C ALA A 45 16.11 18.17 -29.06
N ALA A 46 16.25 16.86 -29.20
CA ALA A 46 17.04 15.93 -28.38
C ALA A 46 16.36 15.33 -27.13
N ALA A 47 15.29 14.56 -27.35
CA ALA A 47 14.90 13.45 -26.48
C ALA A 47 14.70 12.18 -27.32
N SER A 48 15.79 11.60 -27.81
CA SER A 48 15.77 10.26 -28.41
C SER A 48 17.14 9.58 -28.28
N ALA A 49 17.42 9.11 -27.07
CA ALA A 49 18.36 8.02 -26.85
C ALA A 49 18.06 7.40 -25.49
N TRP A 50 17.04 6.53 -25.43
CA TRP A 50 17.00 5.52 -24.38
C TRP A 50 18.16 4.57 -24.64
N SER A 51 19.32 4.92 -24.07
CA SER A 51 20.48 4.06 -24.02
C SER A 51 20.11 2.85 -23.15
N SER A 52 19.93 1.69 -23.78
CA SER A 52 19.82 0.36 -23.19
C SER A 52 21.13 -0.13 -22.55
N ARG A 53 21.98 0.78 -22.06
CA ARG A 53 23.15 0.39 -21.28
C ARG A 53 22.68 -0.03 -19.91
N ALA A 54 22.76 -1.33 -19.62
CA ALA A 54 22.82 -1.83 -18.26
C ALA A 54 23.81 -0.94 -17.49
N ARG A 55 23.32 -0.22 -16.47
CA ARG A 55 24.21 0.54 -15.60
C ARG A 55 25.08 -0.50 -14.89
N PRO A 56 26.40 -0.52 -15.08
CA PRO A 56 27.24 -1.36 -14.26
C PRO A 56 27.10 -0.84 -12.84
N PHE A 57 26.49 -1.64 -11.95
CA PHE A 57 26.56 -1.35 -10.53
C PHE A 57 28.01 -1.57 -10.12
N ALA A 58 28.74 -0.47 -9.91
CA ALA A 58 30.00 -0.54 -9.20
C ALA A 58 29.71 -1.14 -7.82
N SER A 59 30.29 -2.29 -7.54
CA SER A 59 30.23 -3.01 -6.26
C SER A 59 30.89 -2.25 -5.10
N ASP A 60 31.29 -1.01 -5.32
CA ASP A 60 32.04 -0.17 -4.37
C ASP A 60 31.13 0.70 -3.48
N ALA A 61 29.80 0.67 -3.66
CA ALA A 61 28.89 1.33 -2.73
C ALA A 61 28.68 0.45 -1.49
N LYS A 62 28.91 1.02 -0.29
CA LYS A 62 28.56 0.39 1.00
C LYS A 62 27.09 -0.06 0.95
N ARG A 63 26.84 -1.35 1.15
CA ARG A 63 25.47 -1.91 1.25
C ARG A 63 24.76 -1.29 2.45
N LEU A 64 23.46 -1.02 2.31
CA LEU A 64 22.59 -0.62 3.40
C LEU A 64 22.22 -1.83 4.24
N ASN A 65 22.48 -1.78 5.54
CA ASN A 65 22.13 -2.81 6.50
C ASN A 65 20.68 -2.64 6.95
N LEU A 66 19.81 -3.50 6.44
CA LEU A 66 18.38 -3.50 6.73
C LEU A 66 18.05 -4.52 7.83
N ALA A 67 17.33 -4.07 8.86
CA ALA A 67 16.68 -4.96 9.82
C ALA A 67 15.22 -5.23 9.40
N VAL A 68 14.80 -6.50 9.40
CA VAL A 68 13.46 -6.90 8.95
C VAL A 68 12.67 -7.41 10.15
N LEU A 69 11.53 -6.79 10.42
CA LEU A 69 10.68 -7.08 11.57
C LEU A 69 9.41 -7.78 11.06
N GLY A 70 9.21 -9.02 11.51
CA GLY A 70 8.10 -9.87 11.09
C GLY A 70 8.44 -10.75 9.89
N THR A 71 8.10 -12.03 10.00
CA THR A 71 8.43 -13.08 9.02
C THR A 71 7.18 -13.74 8.43
N GLY A 72 6.05 -13.03 8.48
CA GLY A 72 4.77 -13.46 7.92
C GLY A 72 4.76 -13.52 6.40
N ARG A 73 3.56 -13.78 5.83
CA ARG A 73 3.35 -14.00 4.39
C ARG A 73 3.98 -12.90 3.52
N MET A 74 3.71 -11.63 3.83
CA MET A 74 4.19 -10.49 3.03
C MET A 74 5.71 -10.34 3.07
N SER A 75 6.30 -10.49 4.26
CA SER A 75 7.75 -10.45 4.44
C SER A 75 8.42 -11.53 3.59
N ARG A 76 7.98 -12.79 3.68
CA ARG A 76 8.55 -13.90 2.90
C ARG A 76 8.47 -13.71 1.39
N ILE A 77 7.33 -13.20 0.88
CA ILE A 77 7.14 -12.96 -0.55
C ILE A 77 8.12 -11.89 -1.07
N ARG A 78 8.38 -10.85 -0.27
CA ARG A 78 9.10 -9.67 -0.72
C ARG A 78 10.60 -9.73 -0.37
N LEU A 79 10.98 -10.47 0.67
CA LEU A 79 12.37 -10.60 1.12
C LEU A 79 13.27 -11.24 0.08
N THR A 80 12.76 -12.13 -0.78
CA THR A 80 13.54 -12.70 -1.87
C THR A 80 14.08 -11.62 -2.82
N GLY A 81 13.25 -10.60 -3.13
CA GLY A 81 13.68 -9.47 -3.95
C GLY A 81 14.65 -8.54 -3.22
N VAL A 82 14.50 -8.37 -1.91
CA VAL A 82 15.44 -7.58 -1.10
C VAL A 82 16.79 -8.28 -0.98
N GLN A 83 16.80 -9.60 -0.82
CA GLN A 83 18.02 -10.40 -0.73
C GLN A 83 18.82 -10.40 -2.04
N SER A 84 18.15 -10.29 -3.19
CA SER A 84 18.80 -10.20 -4.50
C SER A 84 19.28 -8.79 -4.86
N ASP A 85 18.91 -7.75 -4.11
CA ASP A 85 19.35 -6.39 -4.38
C ASP A 85 20.82 -6.19 -3.92
N PRO A 86 21.74 -5.86 -4.84
CA PRO A 86 23.16 -5.69 -4.49
C PRO A 86 23.42 -4.50 -3.55
N ARG A 87 22.45 -3.58 -3.38
CA ARG A 87 22.57 -2.39 -2.53
C ARG A 87 22.16 -2.65 -1.08
N ILE A 88 21.48 -3.75 -0.78
CA ILE A 88 20.89 -4.01 0.54
C ILE A 88 21.51 -5.27 1.13
N SER A 89 21.87 -5.24 2.42
CA SER A 89 22.26 -6.38 3.23
C SER A 89 21.18 -6.61 4.30
N ILE A 90 20.66 -7.83 4.43
CA ILE A 90 19.72 -8.17 5.51
C ILE A 90 20.55 -8.43 6.78
N ALA A 91 20.73 -7.40 7.59
CA ALA A 91 21.61 -7.44 8.77
C ALA A 91 20.97 -8.12 9.97
N ALA A 92 19.64 -8.14 10.06
CA ALA A 92 18.93 -8.85 11.12
C ALA A 92 17.50 -9.20 10.68
N VAL A 93 16.99 -10.31 11.21
CA VAL A 93 15.56 -10.67 11.15
C VAL A 93 15.02 -10.70 12.57
N VAL A 94 13.90 -10.05 12.84
CA VAL A 94 13.32 -9.90 14.17
C VAL A 94 11.89 -10.42 14.16
N ASP A 95 11.62 -11.47 14.93
CA ASP A 95 10.26 -12.00 15.10
C ASP A 95 10.17 -12.80 16.40
N ALA A 96 9.34 -12.29 17.33
CA ALA A 96 9.17 -12.87 18.65
C ALA A 96 8.47 -14.24 18.62
N GLY A 97 7.70 -14.54 17.56
CA GLY A 97 6.88 -15.74 17.44
C GLY A 97 7.61 -16.96 16.89
N LEU A 98 8.88 -16.84 16.50
CA LEU A 98 9.62 -17.93 15.85
C LEU A 98 10.03 -19.02 16.84
N THR A 99 9.77 -20.28 16.45
CA THR A 99 10.37 -21.46 17.09
C THR A 99 11.87 -21.55 16.80
N ALA A 100 12.60 -22.38 17.55
CA ALA A 100 14.04 -22.56 17.34
C ALA A 100 14.36 -23.06 15.92
N GLU A 101 13.52 -23.98 15.40
CA GLU A 101 13.65 -24.54 14.06
C GLU A 101 13.42 -23.47 12.98
N GLN A 102 12.37 -22.65 13.14
CA GLN A 102 12.08 -21.57 12.19
C GLN A 102 13.18 -20.50 12.20
N ARG A 103 13.77 -20.18 13.36
CA ARG A 103 14.93 -19.27 13.44
C ARG A 103 16.11 -19.84 12.69
N ALA A 104 16.42 -21.13 12.86
CA ALA A 104 17.53 -21.77 12.18
C ALA A 104 17.33 -21.79 10.66
N GLU A 105 16.12 -22.11 10.21
CA GLU A 105 15.73 -22.08 8.79
C GLU A 105 15.91 -20.69 8.18
N LEU A 106 15.32 -19.66 8.78
CA LEU A 106 15.38 -18.28 8.27
C LEU A 106 16.81 -17.73 8.34
N SER A 107 17.57 -18.06 9.40
CA SER A 107 18.96 -17.64 9.51
C SER A 107 19.82 -18.24 8.41
N SER A 108 19.59 -19.52 8.07
CA SER A 108 20.24 -20.19 6.95
C SER A 108 19.82 -19.59 5.61
N GLN A 109 18.52 -19.35 5.42
CA GLN A 109 17.97 -18.81 4.18
C GLN A 109 18.51 -17.41 3.86
N TYR A 110 18.57 -16.52 4.86
CA TYR A 110 18.97 -15.13 4.69
C TYR A 110 20.45 -14.86 5.00
N GLY A 111 21.17 -15.85 5.54
CA GLY A 111 22.58 -15.71 5.92
C GLY A 111 22.79 -14.69 7.05
N THR A 112 21.82 -14.55 7.96
CA THR A 112 21.82 -13.54 9.02
C THR A 112 21.21 -14.07 10.30
N GLN A 113 21.46 -13.41 11.44
CA GLN A 113 20.94 -13.84 12.73
C GLN A 113 19.47 -13.43 12.90
N CYS A 114 18.67 -14.35 13.45
CA CYS A 114 17.31 -14.07 13.90
C CYS A 114 17.27 -13.69 15.38
N PHE A 115 16.47 -12.68 15.73
CA PHE A 115 16.30 -12.13 17.07
C PHE A 115 14.84 -12.12 17.50
N SER A 116 14.58 -12.07 18.81
CA SER A 116 13.22 -11.96 19.34
C SER A 116 12.74 -10.50 19.47
N SER A 117 13.65 -9.53 19.50
CA SER A 117 13.33 -8.11 19.64
C SER A 117 14.33 -7.21 18.89
N VAL A 118 13.91 -5.98 18.62
CA VAL A 118 14.72 -4.96 17.94
C VAL A 118 15.93 -4.59 18.80
N ALA A 119 15.76 -4.43 20.11
CA ALA A 119 16.84 -4.15 21.04
C ALA A 119 17.96 -5.22 20.98
N GLN A 120 17.61 -6.51 20.97
CA GLN A 120 18.60 -7.59 20.86
C GLN A 120 19.38 -7.55 19.54
N ALA A 121 18.68 -7.27 18.43
CA ALA A 121 19.32 -7.12 17.13
C ALA A 121 20.29 -5.92 17.11
N GLY A 122 19.87 -4.79 17.67
CA GLY A 122 20.69 -3.58 17.77
C GLY A 122 21.96 -3.79 18.61
N GLU A 123 21.84 -4.40 19.78
CA GLU A 123 22.99 -4.72 20.64
C GLU A 123 24.00 -5.65 19.95
N SER A 124 23.51 -6.72 19.31
CA SER A 124 24.36 -7.69 18.62
C SER A 124 25.10 -7.08 17.43
N LEU A 125 24.41 -6.27 16.62
CA LEU A 125 25.02 -5.60 15.47
C LEU A 125 26.03 -4.53 15.91
N ALA A 126 25.75 -3.79 16.98
CA ALA A 126 26.68 -2.82 17.55
C ALA A 126 27.98 -3.48 18.04
N GLN A 127 27.90 -4.65 18.69
CA GLN A 127 29.08 -5.43 19.11
C GLN A 127 29.94 -5.88 17.92
N GLN A 128 29.32 -6.08 16.76
CA GLN A 128 30.00 -6.44 15.51
C GLN A 128 30.51 -5.22 14.73
N GLY A 129 30.33 -4.00 15.24
CA GLY A 129 30.67 -2.76 14.53
C GLY A 129 29.79 -2.49 13.31
N THR A 130 28.61 -3.11 13.25
CA THR A 130 27.65 -2.97 12.14
C THR A 130 26.50 -2.07 12.56
N ALA A 131 26.30 -0.96 11.85
CA ALA A 131 25.14 -0.08 12.06
C ALA A 131 23.95 -0.55 11.22
N ILE A 132 22.73 -0.39 11.76
CA ILE A 132 21.48 -0.55 11.00
C ILE A 132 21.22 0.77 10.26
N ASP A 133 21.09 0.71 8.94
CA ASP A 133 20.81 1.88 8.09
C ASP A 133 19.30 2.06 7.85
N GLY A 134 18.49 1.02 8.06
CA GLY A 134 17.04 1.09 7.92
C GLY A 134 16.31 -0.10 8.54
N VAL A 135 15.01 0.08 8.76
CA VAL A 135 14.13 -0.95 9.33
C VAL A 135 12.92 -1.16 8.42
N TRP A 136 12.62 -2.41 8.13
CA TRP A 136 11.40 -2.80 7.42
C TRP A 136 10.44 -3.50 8.36
N ILE A 137 9.30 -2.86 8.63
CA ILE A 137 8.25 -3.37 9.49
C ILE A 137 7.21 -4.10 8.63
N ALA A 138 7.16 -5.43 8.80
CA ALA A 138 6.23 -6.35 8.15
C ALA A 138 5.54 -7.26 9.19
N THR A 139 5.37 -6.76 10.41
CA THR A 139 4.61 -7.39 11.51
C THR A 139 3.10 -7.22 11.31
N PRO A 140 2.24 -7.84 12.13
CA PRO A 140 0.80 -7.55 12.11
C PRO A 140 0.50 -6.08 12.44
N THR A 141 -0.56 -5.53 11.84
CA THR A 141 -0.95 -4.10 11.92
C THR A 141 -0.95 -3.52 13.34
N PRO A 142 -1.45 -4.19 14.39
CA PRO A 142 -1.45 -3.63 15.74
C PRO A 142 -0.04 -3.32 16.29
N ALA A 143 0.99 -4.00 15.81
CA ALA A 143 2.37 -3.81 16.24
C ALA A 143 3.11 -2.72 15.46
N HIS A 144 2.59 -2.29 14.30
CA HIS A 144 3.30 -1.33 13.43
C HIS A 144 3.64 -0.06 14.17
N LEU A 145 2.65 0.45 14.91
CA LEU A 145 2.79 1.74 15.53
C LEU A 145 3.90 1.75 16.59
N GLU A 146 3.83 0.81 17.51
CA GLU A 146 4.81 0.65 18.58
C GLU A 146 6.23 0.51 18.01
N LEU A 147 6.38 -0.29 16.95
CA LEU A 147 7.67 -0.54 16.31
C LEU A 147 8.19 0.67 15.54
N VAL A 148 7.34 1.42 14.81
CA VAL A 148 7.77 2.67 14.15
C VAL A 148 8.28 3.65 15.19
N THR A 149 7.56 3.81 16.29
CA THR A 149 7.97 4.72 17.35
C THR A 149 9.21 4.23 18.11
N GLU A 150 9.33 2.93 18.40
CA GLU A 150 10.55 2.32 18.96
C GLU A 150 11.76 2.60 18.06
N CYS A 151 11.61 2.42 16.74
CA CYS A 151 12.66 2.70 15.78
C CYS A 151 12.98 4.21 15.67
N ALA A 152 11.98 5.09 15.80
CA ALA A 152 12.16 6.53 15.69
C ALA A 152 12.72 7.19 16.97
N GLN A 153 12.30 6.74 18.15
CA GLN A 153 12.64 7.37 19.44
C GLN A 153 13.69 6.60 20.24
N GLY A 154 13.84 5.31 19.98
CA GLY A 154 14.32 4.38 21.01
C GLY A 154 13.28 4.10 22.12
N GLY A 155 11.97 4.38 21.93
CA GLY A 155 10.91 3.97 22.87
C GLY A 155 9.50 4.61 22.74
N LEU A 156 8.54 3.81 22.24
CA LEU A 156 7.06 3.72 22.46
C LEU A 156 6.03 4.85 22.10
N GLY A 157 5.30 4.56 21.00
CA GLY A 157 3.84 4.59 20.71
C GLY A 157 3.04 5.90 20.52
N ARG A 158 2.54 6.21 19.31
CA ARG A 158 1.36 7.10 18.99
C ARG A 158 0.84 6.99 17.53
N GLU A 159 -0.48 6.92 17.23
CA GLU A 159 -1.18 6.82 15.89
C GLU A 159 -0.39 7.07 14.58
N ILE A 160 -0.71 6.48 13.42
CA ILE A 160 0.09 6.64 12.16
C ILE A 160 0.54 8.09 11.90
N ASP A 161 -0.33 9.09 12.05
CA ASP A 161 0.04 10.52 11.93
C ASP A 161 1.04 10.98 13.01
N ALA A 162 0.86 10.52 14.24
CA ALA A 162 1.79 10.75 15.31
C ALA A 162 3.09 9.93 15.19
N ALA A 163 3.11 8.85 14.41
CA ALA A 163 4.33 8.16 13.99
C ALA A 163 5.10 9.00 12.95
N TYR A 164 4.40 9.66 12.01
CA TYR A 164 5.00 10.64 11.12
C TYR A 164 5.57 11.84 11.87
N ASP A 165 4.81 12.43 12.80
CA ASP A 165 5.29 13.53 13.65
C ASP A 165 6.55 13.13 14.42
N GLU A 166 6.60 11.89 14.90
CA GLU A 166 7.74 11.42 15.68
C GLU A 166 8.97 11.16 14.81
N CYS A 167 8.79 10.52 13.66
CA CYS A 167 9.85 10.38 12.66
C CYS A 167 10.40 11.75 12.23
N LEU A 168 9.53 12.75 12.04
CA LEU A 168 9.94 14.13 11.73
C LEU A 168 10.77 14.75 12.87
N LYS A 169 10.36 14.62 14.13
CA LYS A 169 11.12 15.11 15.29
C LYS A 169 12.48 14.43 15.41
N SER A 170 12.51 13.11 15.23
CA SER A 170 13.74 12.30 15.30
C SER A 170 14.60 12.36 14.03
N GLN A 171 14.18 13.11 13.01
CA GLN A 171 14.83 13.20 11.71
C GLN A 171 15.02 11.83 11.02
N VAL A 172 14.09 10.90 11.27
CA VAL A 172 14.02 9.59 10.63
C VAL A 172 13.05 9.66 9.45
N GLN A 173 13.43 9.09 8.31
CA GLN A 173 12.53 8.98 7.17
C GLN A 173 11.55 7.83 7.39
N LEU A 174 10.24 8.14 7.36
CA LEU A 174 9.17 7.14 7.34
C LEU A 174 8.63 6.96 5.93
N PHE A 175 8.57 5.71 5.47
CA PHE A 175 8.05 5.36 4.16
C PHE A 175 6.93 4.32 4.30
N CYS A 176 5.68 4.73 4.10
CA CYS A 176 4.56 3.80 3.98
C CYS A 176 4.55 3.15 2.59
N SER A 177 4.69 1.83 2.56
CA SER A 177 4.89 1.06 1.33
C SER A 177 3.59 0.79 0.55
N PHE A 178 2.96 1.84 0.02
CA PHE A 178 1.86 1.69 -0.93
C PHE A 178 2.37 1.19 -2.28
N GLN A 179 2.49 -0.14 -2.39
CA GLN A 179 3.20 -0.83 -3.46
C GLN A 179 2.63 -0.55 -4.87
N ARG A 180 1.34 -0.22 -4.98
CA ARG A 180 0.71 0.06 -6.28
C ARG A 180 1.30 1.26 -6.99
N ARG A 181 1.81 2.24 -6.24
CA ARG A 181 2.52 3.40 -6.81
C ARG A 181 3.80 2.99 -7.57
N PHE A 182 4.34 1.80 -7.27
CA PHE A 182 5.58 1.27 -7.84
C PHE A 182 5.35 0.10 -8.81
N ASP A 183 4.10 -0.32 -9.02
CA ASP A 183 3.79 -1.27 -10.09
C ASP A 183 3.99 -0.58 -11.45
N PRO A 184 4.70 -1.20 -12.41
CA PRO A 184 4.96 -0.59 -13.71
C PRO A 184 3.71 -0.17 -14.48
N SER A 185 2.60 -0.91 -14.37
CA SER A 185 1.36 -0.63 -15.07
C SER A 185 0.63 0.56 -14.45
N TYR A 186 0.56 0.61 -13.12
CA TYR A 186 -0.01 1.75 -12.39
C TYR A 186 0.87 3.00 -12.55
N ALA A 187 2.19 2.88 -12.44
CA ALA A 187 3.11 3.99 -12.69
C ALA A 187 2.96 4.55 -14.12
N ALA A 188 2.82 3.69 -15.13
CA ALA A 188 2.54 4.11 -16.50
C ALA A 188 1.18 4.82 -16.62
N LEU A 189 0.12 4.28 -16.01
CA LEU A 189 -1.19 4.92 -15.97
C LEU A 189 -1.13 6.31 -15.33
N ARG A 190 -0.44 6.44 -14.19
CA ARG A 190 -0.24 7.73 -13.51
C ARG A 190 0.48 8.73 -14.41
N ALA A 191 1.57 8.32 -15.06
CA ALA A 191 2.32 9.19 -15.96
C ALA A 191 1.46 9.68 -17.14
N GLU A 192 0.59 8.82 -17.68
CA GLU A 192 -0.35 9.19 -18.74
C GLU A 192 -1.44 10.17 -18.25
N CYS A 193 -2.00 9.94 -17.06
CA CYS A 193 -3.04 10.79 -16.47
C CYS A 193 -2.50 12.16 -16.01
N VAL A 194 -1.38 12.16 -15.30
CA VAL A 194 -0.88 13.33 -14.56
C VAL A 194 0.17 14.09 -15.37
N ASP A 195 1.23 13.41 -15.83
CA ASP A 195 2.38 14.08 -16.42
C ASP A 195 2.12 14.45 -17.89
N LYS A 196 1.48 13.54 -18.64
CA LYS A 196 1.15 13.73 -20.06
C LYS A 196 -0.26 14.26 -20.29
N GLN A 197 -1.17 14.05 -19.35
CA GLN A 197 -2.60 14.40 -19.45
C GLN A 197 -3.24 13.88 -20.76
N SER A 198 -2.89 12.66 -21.17
CA SER A 198 -3.28 12.13 -22.49
C SER A 198 -4.79 11.97 -22.64
N ILE A 199 -5.51 11.69 -21.55
CA ILE A 199 -6.98 11.62 -21.51
C ILE A 199 -7.68 12.92 -21.08
N GLY A 200 -6.94 14.01 -20.93
CA GLY A 200 -7.51 15.30 -20.51
C GLY A 200 -7.89 15.32 -19.03
N LYS A 201 -8.90 16.13 -18.67
CA LYS A 201 -9.37 16.20 -17.27
C LYS A 201 -10.00 14.88 -16.87
N LEU A 202 -9.62 14.36 -15.71
CA LEU A 202 -10.22 13.15 -15.13
C LEU A 202 -11.70 13.40 -14.83
N GLN A 203 -12.53 12.39 -15.07
CA GLN A 203 -13.98 12.46 -14.86
C GLN A 203 -14.46 11.38 -13.89
N SER A 204 -14.04 10.13 -14.10
CA SER A 204 -14.42 9.02 -13.24
C SER A 204 -13.33 7.97 -13.14
N ILE A 205 -13.27 7.32 -11.99
CA ILE A 205 -12.34 6.22 -11.70
C ILE A 205 -13.14 5.02 -11.20
N HIS A 206 -12.87 3.84 -11.74
CA HIS A 206 -13.44 2.58 -11.25
C HIS A 206 -12.31 1.63 -10.89
N THR A 207 -12.30 1.15 -9.64
CA THR A 207 -11.34 0.14 -9.18
C THR A 207 -12.04 -1.16 -8.85
N VAL A 208 -11.35 -2.26 -9.12
CA VAL A 208 -11.76 -3.60 -8.72
C VAL A 208 -10.60 -4.22 -7.96
N PHE A 209 -10.85 -4.59 -6.70
CA PHE A 209 -9.89 -5.30 -5.88
C PHE A 209 -10.54 -6.53 -5.26
N ARG A 210 -10.24 -7.71 -5.81
CA ARG A 210 -10.74 -8.99 -5.35
C ARG A 210 -9.58 -9.92 -5.03
N ASP A 211 -9.46 -10.28 -3.76
CA ASP A 211 -8.34 -11.03 -3.22
C ASP A 211 -8.44 -12.53 -3.58
N HIS A 212 -7.29 -13.17 -3.74
CA HIS A 212 -7.17 -14.60 -3.93
C HIS A 212 -5.78 -15.12 -3.47
N PRO A 213 -5.72 -16.20 -2.68
CA PRO A 213 -6.85 -16.93 -2.10
C PRO A 213 -7.51 -16.15 -0.95
N CYS A 214 -8.78 -16.47 -0.67
CA CYS A 214 -9.47 -15.95 0.51
C CYS A 214 -8.70 -16.33 1.77
N GLN A 215 -8.47 -15.35 2.66
CA GLN A 215 -7.78 -15.60 3.92
C GLN A 215 -8.66 -16.38 4.90
N PRO A 216 -8.08 -17.13 5.86
CA PRO A 216 -8.85 -17.82 6.90
C PRO A 216 -9.73 -16.86 7.70
N VAL A 217 -10.89 -17.36 8.15
CA VAL A 217 -11.87 -16.56 8.90
C VAL A 217 -11.28 -15.85 10.12
N GLU A 218 -10.33 -16.48 10.82
CA GLU A 218 -9.67 -15.88 11.98
C GLU A 218 -8.89 -14.59 11.66
N PHE A 219 -8.29 -14.51 10.46
CA PHE A 219 -7.66 -13.28 9.98
C PHE A 219 -8.72 -12.21 9.66
N LEU A 220 -9.80 -12.62 9.00
CA LEU A 220 -10.89 -11.72 8.62
C LEU A 220 -11.60 -11.08 9.83
N LYS A 221 -11.66 -11.76 10.97
CA LYS A 221 -12.23 -11.25 12.22
C LYS A 221 -11.44 -10.09 12.85
N THR A 222 -10.13 -10.03 12.61
CA THR A 222 -9.23 -9.18 13.41
C THR A 222 -8.62 -8.02 12.63
N GLY A 223 -8.41 -8.18 11.32
CA GLY A 223 -7.81 -7.13 10.49
C GLY A 223 -8.07 -7.29 9.00
N GLY A 224 -8.90 -8.23 8.59
CA GLY A 224 -9.19 -8.49 7.18
C GLY A 224 -10.46 -7.81 6.68
N ASP A 225 -10.90 -6.70 7.28
CA ASP A 225 -12.06 -5.99 6.75
C ASP A 225 -11.75 -5.38 5.37
N PRO A 226 -12.75 -5.30 4.45
CA PRO A 226 -12.48 -4.79 3.11
C PRO A 226 -12.07 -3.31 3.06
N PHE A 227 -12.35 -2.51 4.09
CA PHE A 227 -12.07 -1.07 4.04
C PHE A 227 -10.62 -0.77 4.43
N HIS A 228 -10.17 -1.27 5.58
CA HIS A 228 -8.83 -0.95 6.08
C HIS A 228 -7.72 -1.79 5.46
N ASP A 229 -8.01 -3.02 5.01
CA ASP A 229 -6.97 -3.92 4.48
C ASP A 229 -7.04 -4.10 2.95
N LEU A 230 -8.17 -3.77 2.30
CA LEU A 230 -8.22 -3.70 0.82
C LEU A 230 -8.30 -2.26 0.31
N ALA A 231 -9.36 -1.52 0.66
CA ALA A 231 -9.69 -0.22 0.06
C ALA A 231 -8.59 0.82 0.27
N VAL A 232 -7.83 0.76 1.38
CA VAL A 232 -6.75 1.70 1.67
C VAL A 232 -5.74 1.82 0.52
N HIS A 233 -5.46 0.73 -0.21
CA HIS A 233 -4.56 0.73 -1.35
C HIS A 233 -5.15 1.42 -2.58
N ASP A 234 -6.47 1.33 -2.78
CA ASP A 234 -7.17 2.02 -3.87
C ASP A 234 -7.33 3.50 -3.53
N ILE A 235 -7.70 3.81 -2.29
CA ILE A 235 -7.85 5.19 -1.79
C ILE A 235 -6.52 5.93 -1.91
N ASP A 236 -5.41 5.34 -1.46
CA ASP A 236 -4.08 5.93 -1.58
C ASP A 236 -3.74 6.28 -3.03
N TYR A 237 -3.89 5.30 -3.94
CA TYR A 237 -3.54 5.47 -5.34
C TYR A 237 -4.44 6.49 -6.05
N VAL A 238 -5.75 6.48 -5.76
CA VAL A 238 -6.70 7.43 -6.34
C VAL A 238 -6.43 8.85 -5.84
N CYS A 239 -6.13 9.04 -4.55
CA CYS A 239 -5.74 10.35 -4.02
C CYS A 239 -4.45 10.87 -4.66
N ASP A 240 -3.46 10.01 -4.89
CA ASP A 240 -2.24 10.37 -5.64
C ASP A 240 -2.54 10.78 -7.09
N LEU A 241 -3.45 10.04 -7.74
CA LEU A 241 -3.81 10.25 -9.14
C LEU A 241 -4.60 11.55 -9.34
N VAL A 242 -5.58 11.84 -8.46
CA VAL A 242 -6.43 13.03 -8.55
C VAL A 242 -5.69 14.26 -8.02
N GLY A 243 -4.80 14.09 -7.03
CA GLY A 243 -4.06 15.18 -6.40
C GLY A 243 -4.85 15.96 -5.35
N GLU A 244 -5.96 15.43 -4.86
CA GLU A 244 -6.74 15.98 -3.75
C GLU A 244 -7.41 14.84 -2.94
N TYR A 245 -8.03 15.17 -1.80
CA TYR A 245 -8.75 14.20 -0.97
C TYR A 245 -10.28 14.28 -1.20
N PRO A 246 -10.99 13.14 -1.10
CA PRO A 246 -12.44 13.13 -1.25
C PRO A 246 -13.12 13.79 -0.05
N THR A 247 -14.26 14.44 -0.28
CA THR A 247 -15.07 15.07 0.79
C THR A 247 -16.39 14.37 1.06
N LYS A 248 -16.84 13.50 0.15
CA LYS A 248 -18.02 12.65 0.37
C LYS A 248 -17.67 11.20 0.14
N VAL A 249 -18.17 10.34 1.02
CA VAL A 249 -17.95 8.90 1.01
C VAL A 249 -19.28 8.20 1.25
N TYR A 250 -19.61 7.24 0.38
CA TYR A 250 -20.65 6.25 0.65
C TYR A 250 -20.02 4.88 0.58
N ALA A 251 -20.19 4.09 1.64
CA ALA A 251 -19.59 2.77 1.74
C ALA A 251 -20.62 1.76 2.25
N HIS A 252 -20.63 0.57 1.66
CA HIS A 252 -21.46 -0.53 2.12
C HIS A 252 -20.66 -1.83 2.10
N GLY A 253 -20.60 -2.50 3.25
CA GLY A 253 -19.93 -3.78 3.43
C GLY A 253 -20.96 -4.87 3.74
N THR A 254 -20.70 -6.08 3.25
CA THR A 254 -21.59 -7.24 3.45
C THR A 254 -20.80 -8.55 3.52
N SER A 255 -21.51 -9.60 3.92
CA SER A 255 -21.01 -10.96 4.04
C SER A 255 -21.76 -11.85 3.05
N LEU A 256 -21.02 -12.45 2.12
CA LEU A 256 -21.59 -13.25 1.04
C LEU A 256 -22.12 -14.61 1.52
N SER A 257 -21.55 -15.16 2.60
CA SER A 257 -21.96 -16.46 3.17
C SER A 257 -22.72 -16.29 4.49
N THR A 258 -23.54 -17.28 4.84
CA THR A 258 -24.31 -17.27 6.10
C THR A 258 -23.38 -17.39 7.30
N GLU A 259 -22.34 -18.22 7.20
CA GLU A 259 -21.34 -18.43 8.24
C GLU A 259 -20.61 -17.11 8.56
N LEU A 260 -20.25 -16.33 7.54
CA LEU A 260 -19.62 -15.02 7.73
C LEU A 260 -20.59 -13.98 8.30
N ARG A 261 -21.88 -14.04 7.94
CA ARG A 261 -22.92 -13.17 8.52
C ARG A 261 -23.08 -13.43 10.01
N GLU A 262 -23.15 -14.69 10.42
CA GLU A 262 -23.26 -15.10 11.82
C GLU A 262 -22.05 -14.65 12.66
N LEU A 263 -20.87 -14.61 12.04
CA LEU A 263 -19.64 -14.13 12.66
C LEU A 263 -19.42 -12.61 12.55
N ILE A 264 -20.33 -11.88 11.87
CA ILE A 264 -20.22 -10.42 11.63
C ILE A 264 -18.90 -10.08 10.91
N VAL A 265 -18.51 -10.92 9.95
CA VAL A 265 -17.28 -10.75 9.15
C VAL A 265 -17.63 -10.31 7.74
N MET A 266 -17.27 -9.09 7.37
CA MET A 266 -17.47 -8.58 6.01
C MET A 266 -16.40 -9.15 5.06
N ASN A 267 -16.82 -9.64 3.90
CA ASN A 267 -15.91 -10.16 2.88
C ASN A 267 -16.16 -9.56 1.49
N LYS A 268 -17.13 -8.65 1.38
CA LYS A 268 -17.48 -7.90 0.17
C LYS A 268 -17.79 -6.46 0.58
N ALA A 269 -17.36 -5.49 -0.23
CA ALA A 269 -17.77 -4.11 -0.05
C ALA A 269 -17.80 -3.33 -1.36
N SER A 270 -18.48 -2.19 -1.31
CA SER A 270 -18.45 -1.17 -2.35
C SER A 270 -18.25 0.20 -1.71
N VAL A 271 -17.47 1.05 -2.38
CA VAL A 271 -17.18 2.42 -1.93
C VAL A 271 -17.41 3.39 -3.10
N TRP A 272 -17.96 4.56 -2.80
CA TRP A 272 -18.12 5.68 -3.70
C TRP A 272 -17.50 6.93 -3.05
N LEU A 273 -16.70 7.68 -3.83
CA LEU A 273 -15.99 8.88 -3.38
C LEU A 273 -16.25 10.05 -4.33
N GLU A 274 -16.35 11.27 -3.78
CA GLU A 274 -16.41 12.53 -4.54
C GLU A 274 -15.27 13.47 -4.16
N PHE A 275 -14.53 13.93 -5.16
CA PHE A 275 -13.42 14.87 -5.02
C PHE A 275 -13.91 16.31 -5.30
N PRO A 276 -13.77 17.24 -4.34
CA PRO A 276 -14.52 18.49 -4.34
C PRO A 276 -14.08 19.48 -5.44
N THR A 277 -12.78 19.60 -5.70
CA THR A 277 -12.25 20.63 -6.61
C THR A 277 -12.31 20.18 -8.06
N THR A 278 -11.99 18.91 -8.31
CA THR A 278 -11.99 18.31 -9.64
C THR A 278 -13.37 17.82 -10.08
N GLY A 279 -14.26 17.51 -9.13
CA GLY A 279 -15.54 16.86 -9.39
C GLY A 279 -15.42 15.39 -9.80
N VAL A 280 -14.22 14.79 -9.67
CA VAL A 280 -13.99 13.38 -9.99
C VAL A 280 -14.80 12.52 -9.05
N VAL A 281 -15.39 11.46 -9.61
CA VAL A 281 -16.09 10.43 -8.85
C VAL A 281 -15.33 9.12 -8.96
N CYS A 282 -15.09 8.46 -7.82
CA CYS A 282 -14.47 7.15 -7.78
C CYS A 282 -15.44 6.10 -7.24
N THR A 283 -15.45 4.92 -7.86
CA THR A 283 -16.17 3.74 -7.36
C THR A 283 -15.21 2.56 -7.18
N MET A 284 -15.39 1.80 -6.11
CA MET A 284 -14.51 0.68 -5.75
C MET A 284 -15.35 -0.57 -5.52
N ASP A 285 -14.97 -1.68 -6.17
CA ASP A 285 -15.53 -3.01 -5.96
C ASP A 285 -14.52 -3.89 -5.20
N LEU A 286 -14.86 -4.25 -3.96
CA LEU A 286 -13.94 -4.94 -3.05
C LEU A 286 -14.47 -6.34 -2.75
N SER A 287 -13.61 -7.37 -2.77
CA SER A 287 -13.97 -8.74 -2.41
C SER A 287 -12.79 -9.49 -1.80
N ARG A 288 -13.04 -10.37 -0.84
CA ARG A 288 -12.04 -11.32 -0.31
C ARG A 288 -11.97 -12.64 -1.08
N SER A 289 -12.85 -12.84 -2.05
CA SER A 289 -12.86 -14.05 -2.89
C SER A 289 -12.95 -13.67 -4.36
N ALA A 290 -11.99 -14.18 -5.12
CA ALA A 290 -11.99 -14.29 -6.58
C ALA A 290 -11.39 -15.64 -6.97
N GLU A 291 -12.24 -16.63 -7.22
CA GLU A 291 -11.80 -18.00 -7.57
C GLU A 291 -11.04 -18.10 -8.91
N TYR A 292 -11.08 -17.05 -9.72
CA TYR A 292 -10.36 -16.93 -11.00
C TYR A 292 -8.97 -16.29 -10.86
N GLY A 293 -8.55 -15.93 -9.64
CA GLY A 293 -7.26 -15.34 -9.32
C GLY A 293 -7.37 -13.90 -8.81
N TYR A 294 -6.22 -13.29 -8.53
CA TYR A 294 -6.14 -11.95 -7.93
C TYR A 294 -6.58 -10.88 -8.94
N ASP A 295 -7.68 -10.17 -8.66
CA ASP A 295 -8.25 -9.15 -9.55
C ASP A 295 -7.93 -7.75 -9.01
N GLN A 296 -7.03 -7.02 -9.68
CA GLN A 296 -6.64 -5.65 -9.37
C GLN A 296 -6.66 -4.76 -10.62
N ARG A 297 -7.86 -4.30 -10.98
CA ARG A 297 -8.06 -3.44 -12.15
C ARG A 297 -8.38 -2.02 -11.74
N ILE A 298 -7.98 -1.10 -12.60
CA ILE A 298 -8.40 0.29 -12.53
C ILE A 298 -8.74 0.77 -13.94
N GLU A 299 -9.84 1.50 -14.05
CA GLU A 299 -10.24 2.23 -15.24
C GLU A 299 -10.36 3.72 -14.89
N VAL A 300 -9.77 4.57 -15.72
CA VAL A 300 -9.77 6.02 -15.55
C VAL A 300 -10.29 6.66 -16.82
N ALA A 301 -11.48 7.25 -16.74
CA ALA A 301 -12.08 8.00 -17.82
C ALA A 301 -11.79 9.49 -17.65
N GLY A 302 -11.49 10.15 -18.77
CA GLY A 302 -11.29 11.58 -18.86
C GLY A 302 -11.94 12.17 -20.11
N GLU A 303 -11.89 13.48 -20.21
CA GLU A 303 -12.50 14.28 -21.30
C GLU A 303 -12.18 13.77 -22.72
N ARG A 304 -10.98 13.20 -22.93
CA ARG A 304 -10.46 12.82 -24.25
C ARG A 304 -10.24 11.31 -24.44
N GLY A 305 -10.59 10.49 -23.45
CA GLY A 305 -10.39 9.05 -23.57
C GLY A 305 -10.40 8.34 -22.23
N MET A 306 -9.93 7.09 -22.24
CA MET A 306 -9.91 6.23 -21.07
C MET A 306 -8.63 5.40 -21.07
N LEU A 307 -8.07 5.18 -19.88
CA LEU A 307 -6.94 4.28 -19.62
C LEU A 307 -7.38 3.17 -18.68
N GLN A 308 -6.79 1.99 -18.85
CA GLN A 308 -7.12 0.84 -18.03
C GLN A 308 -5.86 0.02 -17.72
N VAL A 309 -5.76 -0.46 -16.49
CA VAL A 309 -4.83 -1.53 -16.10
C VAL A 309 -5.60 -2.83 -15.99
N LEU A 310 -5.13 -3.84 -16.71
CA LEU A 310 -5.68 -5.20 -16.72
C LEU A 310 -4.79 -6.15 -15.91
N ASN A 311 -5.36 -7.26 -15.45
CA ASN A 311 -4.59 -8.27 -14.74
C ASN A 311 -3.82 -9.16 -15.72
N PRO A 312 -2.54 -9.45 -15.44
CA PRO A 312 -1.82 -10.50 -16.14
C PRO A 312 -2.29 -11.90 -15.70
N SER A 313 -2.46 -12.79 -16.67
CA SER A 313 -2.56 -14.24 -16.41
C SER A 313 -1.20 -14.79 -15.99
N ARG A 314 -1.19 -15.97 -15.35
CA ARG A 314 0.03 -16.68 -14.95
C ARG A 314 1.00 -16.92 -16.10
N THR A 315 0.46 -17.19 -17.29
CA THR A 315 1.22 -17.27 -18.53
C THR A 315 0.50 -16.49 -19.63
N ALA A 316 1.19 -16.22 -20.74
CA ALA A 316 0.57 -15.66 -21.95
C ALA A 316 -0.15 -16.72 -22.82
N MET A 317 -0.28 -17.97 -22.35
CA MET A 317 -0.93 -19.03 -23.11
C MET A 317 -2.44 -18.78 -23.20
N VAL A 318 -2.97 -18.83 -24.42
CA VAL A 318 -4.41 -18.82 -24.69
C VAL A 318 -4.75 -20.04 -25.52
N GLN A 319 -5.68 -20.85 -25.04
CA GLN A 319 -6.17 -22.03 -25.77
C GLN A 319 -7.45 -21.65 -26.52
N SER A 320 -7.42 -21.77 -27.86
CA SER A 320 -8.59 -21.55 -28.72
C SER A 320 -9.04 -22.86 -29.34
N THR A 321 -10.23 -23.34 -29.01
CA THR A 321 -10.82 -24.58 -29.55
C THR A 321 -12.27 -24.36 -29.97
N LYS A 322 -12.92 -25.39 -30.52
CA LYS A 322 -14.36 -25.37 -30.79
C LYS A 322 -15.19 -25.08 -29.51
N ALA A 323 -14.67 -25.40 -28.33
CA ALA A 323 -15.35 -25.14 -27.06
C ALA A 323 -15.23 -23.68 -26.58
N GLY A 324 -14.39 -22.87 -27.21
CA GLY A 324 -14.18 -21.47 -26.86
C GLY A 324 -12.71 -21.12 -26.60
N ILE A 325 -12.53 -19.99 -25.93
CA ILE A 325 -11.23 -19.43 -25.55
C ILE A 325 -11.04 -19.59 -24.04
N ALA A 326 -9.92 -20.19 -23.64
CA ALA A 326 -9.53 -20.34 -22.25
C ALA A 326 -8.12 -19.75 -22.02
N ALA A 327 -7.88 -19.23 -20.82
CA ALA A 327 -6.60 -18.68 -20.38
C ALA A 327 -6.32 -19.14 -18.95
N ASP A 328 -5.06 -19.04 -18.54
CA ASP A 328 -4.65 -19.34 -17.16
C ASP A 328 -5.26 -18.35 -16.16
N THR A 329 -5.38 -18.81 -14.91
CA THR A 329 -5.79 -17.96 -13.78
C THR A 329 -4.87 -16.75 -13.61
N LEU A 330 -5.41 -15.71 -12.99
CA LEU A 330 -4.64 -14.49 -12.71
C LEU A 330 -3.53 -14.77 -11.67
N LEU A 331 -2.42 -14.04 -11.76
CA LEU A 331 -1.31 -14.13 -10.81
C LEU A 331 -1.75 -13.79 -9.37
N HIS A 332 -1.06 -14.31 -8.36
CA HIS A 332 -1.46 -14.17 -6.95
C HIS A 332 -1.14 -12.82 -6.28
N SER A 333 -0.38 -11.94 -6.94
CA SER A 333 -0.10 -10.57 -6.47
C SER A 333 0.59 -9.77 -7.57
N MET A 334 0.67 -8.45 -7.39
CA MET A 334 1.55 -7.55 -8.13
C MET A 334 3.01 -8.01 -7.92
N GLN A 335 3.52 -8.81 -8.85
CA GLN A 335 4.95 -9.14 -8.92
C GLN A 335 5.67 -7.88 -9.37
N CYS A 336 6.32 -7.19 -8.43
CA CYS A 336 7.36 -6.24 -8.78
C CYS A 336 8.54 -7.08 -9.27
N TYR A 337 8.71 -7.15 -10.59
CA TYR A 337 9.92 -7.65 -11.23
C TYR A 337 11.09 -6.68 -10.99
#